data_AF-A0A8T6I338-F1
#
_entry.id   AF-A0A8T6I338-F1
#
_cell.length_a   1.000
_cell.length_b   1.000
_cell.length_c   1.000
_cell.angle_alpha   90.00
_cell.angle_beta   90.00
_cell.angle_gamma   90.00
#
_symmetry.space_group_name_H-M   'P 1'
#
loop_
_entity.id
_entity.type
_entity.pdbx_description
1 polymer ?
#
loop_
_entity_poly.entity_id
_entity_poly.type
_entity_poly.pdbx_seq_one_letter_code
_entity_poly.pdbx_strand_id
1 'polypeptide(L)'
;MAGTVGVVLGITLAWFVFERTESGLDTASTLSPLPTPMDEPEPTAAPSRSLADIAMVADDFERNAGLYDLIADASAARIEGLLGEVPTLPSTPHRYDVARVLYIRFAALDPQAAVDHVIESDGRPSWIVAVYRAWAHADLDAAVAHAATLARTARMHAMRAFIDLDLPDWRLEAIAKQLDGESMIAAIRRQEDQRRDAEDYASAWQSALDMEGQGRFGRLANLAHAWATENPVAAMEAAAAIDGFQLSQMIQSIAFQQWAADDASAATAWLAEQDRTTNVRSLTYGLMRSLTRQGITHAIAFIDTMPQHLRSHAEQGLIQGLQPYNTNLGNDDVEALINWHGTLEPARRHGLAGILATGLANHDPDRALDWVASIEGREREQAMTGLMARLASNDLAMAKGMMERIEDRDLLVAAARAVANAEAMHAPRRTLQWASLLPNESARIEAVSAAFGRWSNGDPDAATRELLYLPSGAYRDAIVARVAPVLGFEERFDLLEQLFESAESAGTRRQIGRMLYYHFTETDPRRAADYRQYGPES
;
A
#
# COMPACT_ATOMS: atom_id res chain seq x y z
N MET A 1 3.59 2.38 55.32
CA MET A 1 4.91 1.73 55.29
C MET A 1 4.71 0.23 55.10
N ALA A 2 4.88 -0.23 53.86
CA ALA A 2 4.94 -1.62 53.39
C ALA A 2 5.15 -1.49 51.86
N GLY A 3 6.00 -2.22 51.16
CA GLY A 3 7.18 -3.00 51.48
C GLY A 3 8.02 -3.08 50.18
N THR A 4 9.26 -3.52 50.26
CA THR A 4 10.08 -3.75 49.06
C THR A 4 10.94 -4.99 49.30
N VAL A 5 10.70 -6.03 48.51
CA VAL A 5 11.55 -7.21 48.39
C VAL A 5 12.09 -7.18 46.96
N GLY A 6 13.40 -6.97 46.81
CA GLY A 6 14.13 -7.21 45.58
C GLY A 6 14.81 -8.56 45.66
N VAL A 7 14.65 -9.40 44.63
CA VAL A 7 15.38 -10.65 44.46
C VAL A 7 16.25 -10.53 43.21
N VAL A 8 17.55 -10.59 43.41
CA VAL A 8 18.59 -10.81 42.40
C VAL A 8 18.92 -12.29 42.44
N LEU A 9 18.80 -13.00 41.32
CA LEU A 9 19.25 -14.39 41.19
C LEU A 9 20.31 -14.48 40.09
N GLY A 10 21.55 -14.68 40.51
CA GLY A 10 22.67 -15.09 39.66
C GLY A 10 22.68 -16.62 39.49
N ILE A 11 22.92 -17.06 38.26
CA ILE A 11 23.03 -18.47 37.89
C ILE A 11 24.50 -18.91 38.05
N THR A 12 24.73 -19.97 38.83
CA THR A 12 26.02 -20.68 38.91
C THR A 12 25.87 -22.09 38.33
N LEU A 13 26.79 -22.44 37.41
CA LEU A 13 26.93 -23.75 36.79
C LEU A 13 27.64 -24.73 37.73
N ALA A 14 27.12 -25.95 37.87
CA ALA A 14 27.79 -27.05 38.56
C ALA A 14 27.93 -28.27 37.64
N TRP A 15 29.18 -28.69 37.41
CA TRP A 15 29.59 -29.93 36.76
C TRP A 15 29.55 -31.09 37.76
N PHE A 16 29.03 -32.26 37.36
CA PHE A 16 29.08 -33.48 38.16
C PHE A 16 29.91 -34.57 37.46
N VAL A 17 30.96 -35.01 38.15
CA VAL A 17 31.78 -36.19 37.85
C VAL A 17 31.19 -37.36 38.64
N PHE A 18 30.98 -38.52 38.00
CA PHE A 18 30.51 -39.73 38.66
C PHE A 18 31.61 -40.80 38.67
N GLU A 19 31.96 -41.25 39.87
CA GLU A 19 32.91 -42.33 40.13
C GLU A 19 32.16 -43.57 40.64
N ARG A 20 32.69 -44.74 40.27
CA ARG A 20 32.09 -46.09 40.32
C ARG A 20 32.05 -46.69 41.73
N THR A 21 30.98 -47.40 42.08
CA THR A 21 31.02 -48.54 43.03
C THR A 21 30.03 -49.65 42.63
N GLU A 22 30.52 -50.89 42.64
CA GLU A 22 29.83 -52.14 42.30
C GLU A 22 29.27 -52.85 43.55
N SER A 23 28.09 -53.48 43.41
CA SER A 23 27.66 -54.77 44.03
C SER A 23 26.15 -54.94 43.74
N GLY A 24 25.69 -55.81 42.83
CA GLY A 24 25.44 -57.26 43.03
C GLY A 24 24.18 -57.50 43.90
N LEU A 25 23.12 -58.27 43.57
CA LEU A 25 22.54 -58.98 42.41
C LEU A 25 21.16 -59.55 42.90
N ASP A 26 20.33 -60.10 42.00
CA ASP A 26 19.11 -60.95 42.21
C ASP A 26 17.74 -60.25 42.36
N THR A 27 16.63 -60.63 41.70
CA THR A 27 16.33 -61.65 40.67
C THR A 27 15.01 -61.31 39.93
N ALA A 28 15.01 -61.53 38.62
CA ALA A 28 13.92 -61.95 37.71
C ALA A 28 12.56 -61.21 37.64
N SER A 29 12.33 -60.50 36.52
CA SER A 29 11.13 -60.64 35.67
C SER A 29 11.39 -60.11 34.25
N THR A 30 11.56 -61.06 33.33
CA THR A 30 11.38 -61.03 31.85
C THR A 30 11.30 -59.69 31.12
N LEU A 31 12.36 -59.32 30.40
CA LEU A 31 12.31 -58.41 29.23
C LEU A 31 12.71 -59.19 27.97
N SER A 32 11.86 -59.11 26.94
CA SER A 32 12.08 -59.67 25.61
C SER A 32 13.36 -59.13 24.95
N PRO A 33 14.02 -59.89 24.06
CA PRO A 33 15.19 -59.38 23.34
C PRO A 33 14.78 -58.25 22.39
N LEU A 34 15.58 -57.17 22.39
CA LEU A 34 15.51 -56.10 21.40
C LEU A 34 15.68 -56.69 19.99
N PRO A 35 14.91 -56.24 18.98
CA PRO A 35 15.09 -56.68 17.60
C PRO A 35 16.45 -56.22 17.08
N THR A 36 17.12 -57.10 16.34
CA THR A 36 18.34 -56.79 15.57
C THR A 36 18.12 -55.58 14.66
N PRO A 37 19.12 -54.69 14.49
CA PRO A 37 18.99 -53.55 13.59
C PRO A 37 18.77 -54.08 12.17
N MET A 38 17.62 -53.74 11.59
CA MET A 38 17.42 -53.89 10.15
C MET A 38 18.35 -52.88 9.47
N ASP A 39 18.99 -53.31 8.38
CA ASP A 39 19.76 -52.44 7.50
C ASP A 39 18.97 -51.16 7.21
N GLU A 40 19.41 -50.04 7.78
CA GLU A 40 18.97 -48.72 7.35
C GLU A 40 19.45 -48.56 5.91
N PRO A 41 18.57 -48.25 4.95
CA PRO A 41 19.03 -47.88 3.62
C PRO A 41 19.92 -46.64 3.77
N GLU A 42 21.09 -46.64 3.13
CA GLU A 42 21.94 -45.45 3.02
C GLU A 42 21.07 -44.22 2.69
N PRO A 43 21.33 -43.06 3.31
CA PRO A 43 20.58 -41.85 3.00
C PRO A 43 20.76 -41.54 1.52
N THR A 44 19.75 -41.83 0.72
CA THR A 44 19.69 -41.45 -0.68
C THR A 44 19.76 -39.93 -0.73
N ALA A 45 20.88 -39.40 -1.24
CA ALA A 45 21.04 -37.97 -1.49
C ALA A 45 19.81 -37.47 -2.25
N ALA A 46 19.12 -36.47 -1.70
CA ALA A 46 18.02 -35.81 -2.39
C ALA A 46 18.50 -35.34 -3.77
N PRO A 47 17.66 -35.40 -4.82
CA PRO A 47 18.06 -34.93 -6.14
C PRO A 47 18.48 -33.46 -6.03
N SER A 48 19.73 -33.16 -6.39
CA SER A 48 20.24 -31.78 -6.40
C SER A 48 19.41 -30.96 -7.38
N ARG A 49 18.57 -30.07 -6.85
CA ARG A 49 17.74 -29.17 -7.66
C ARG A 49 18.65 -28.25 -8.49
N SER A 50 18.27 -28.01 -9.75
CA SER A 50 19.01 -27.08 -10.60
C SER A 50 18.78 -25.63 -10.17
N LEU A 51 19.66 -24.72 -10.58
CA LEU A 51 19.49 -23.28 -10.32
C LEU A 51 18.16 -22.76 -10.90
N ALA A 52 17.72 -23.29 -12.05
CA ALA A 52 16.45 -22.97 -12.67
C ALA A 52 15.25 -23.43 -11.83
N ASP A 53 15.30 -24.64 -11.28
CA ASP A 53 14.24 -25.17 -10.40
C ASP A 53 14.14 -24.33 -9.12
N ILE A 54 15.27 -23.97 -8.53
CA ILE A 54 15.34 -23.14 -7.32
C ILE A 54 14.80 -21.73 -7.60
N ALA A 55 15.16 -21.14 -8.74
CA ALA A 55 14.69 -19.80 -9.13
C ALA A 55 13.16 -19.68 -9.37
N MET A 56 12.48 -20.83 -9.53
CA MET A 56 11.02 -20.91 -9.69
C MET A 56 10.26 -21.11 -8.37
N VAL A 57 10.95 -21.39 -7.26
CA VAL A 57 10.32 -21.53 -5.95
C VAL A 57 9.78 -20.16 -5.51
N ALA A 58 8.48 -20.07 -5.22
CA ALA A 58 7.82 -18.82 -4.85
C ALA A 58 8.17 -18.38 -3.41
N ASP A 59 8.24 -19.34 -2.48
CA ASP A 59 8.58 -19.07 -1.08
C ASP A 59 10.06 -18.68 -0.92
N ASP A 60 10.31 -17.57 -0.23
CA ASP A 60 11.64 -17.00 -0.06
C ASP A 60 12.54 -17.88 0.81
N PHE A 61 11.98 -18.51 1.85
CA PHE A 61 12.72 -19.34 2.77
C PHE A 61 13.17 -20.64 2.08
N GLU A 62 12.24 -21.35 1.43
CA GLU A 62 12.52 -22.58 0.68
C GLU A 62 13.50 -22.35 -0.47
N ARG A 63 13.36 -21.21 -1.17
CA ARG A 63 14.29 -20.83 -2.25
C ARG A 63 15.69 -20.60 -1.71
N ASN A 64 15.84 -19.83 -0.63
CA ASN A 64 17.15 -19.56 -0.03
C ASN A 64 17.78 -20.83 0.56
N ALA A 65 16.99 -21.71 1.18
CA ALA A 65 17.47 -23.01 1.64
C ALA A 65 18.04 -23.83 0.48
N GLY A 66 17.31 -23.93 -0.64
CA GLY A 66 17.80 -24.62 -1.84
C GLY A 66 19.06 -23.98 -2.45
N LEU A 67 19.16 -22.65 -2.42
CA LEU A 67 20.38 -21.95 -2.85
C LEU A 67 21.56 -22.27 -1.95
N TYR A 68 21.38 -22.23 -0.62
CA TYR A 68 22.42 -22.56 0.34
C TYR A 68 22.89 -24.00 0.20
N ASP A 69 21.98 -24.95 0.03
CA ASP A 69 22.31 -26.35 -0.23
C ASP A 69 23.11 -26.53 -1.53
N LEU A 70 22.71 -25.83 -2.60
CA LEU A 70 23.39 -25.88 -3.90
C LEU A 70 24.84 -25.35 -3.83
N ILE A 71 25.09 -24.34 -3.00
CA ILE A 71 26.36 -23.61 -2.97
C ILE A 71 27.23 -23.86 -1.74
N ALA A 72 26.75 -24.66 -0.78
CA ALA A 72 27.43 -24.95 0.47
C ALA A 72 28.87 -25.45 0.22
N ASP A 73 29.01 -26.43 -0.68
CA ASP A 73 30.29 -27.08 -1.01
C ASP A 73 30.85 -26.68 -2.39
N ALA A 74 30.24 -25.69 -3.04
CA ALA A 74 30.65 -25.27 -4.38
C ALA A 74 31.97 -24.46 -4.34
N SER A 75 32.87 -24.73 -5.31
CA SER A 75 34.09 -23.94 -5.52
C SER A 75 33.78 -22.58 -6.13
N ALA A 76 34.70 -21.61 -5.99
CA ALA A 76 34.56 -20.28 -6.60
C ALA A 76 34.25 -20.36 -8.12
N ALA A 77 34.96 -21.21 -8.86
CA ALA A 77 34.70 -21.46 -10.28
C ALA A 77 33.31 -22.03 -10.56
N ARG A 78 32.76 -22.86 -9.64
CA ARG A 78 31.38 -23.35 -9.78
C ARG A 78 30.37 -22.24 -9.53
N ILE A 79 30.60 -21.37 -8.55
CA ILE A 79 29.75 -20.20 -8.28
C ILE A 79 29.76 -19.22 -9.46
N GLU A 80 30.93 -18.96 -10.03
CA GLU A 80 31.09 -18.14 -11.24
C GLU A 80 30.31 -18.74 -12.43
N GLY A 81 30.40 -20.06 -12.63
CA GLY A 81 29.59 -20.76 -13.63
C GLY A 81 28.07 -20.58 -13.41
N LEU A 82 27.60 -20.69 -12.16
CA LEU A 82 26.19 -20.46 -11.80
C LEU A 82 25.76 -19.00 -12.03
N LEU A 83 26.64 -18.03 -11.78
CA LEU A 83 26.38 -16.62 -12.10
C LEU A 83 26.22 -16.39 -13.62
N GLY A 84 26.98 -17.12 -14.44
CA GLY A 84 26.82 -17.15 -15.90
C GLY A 84 25.50 -17.75 -16.38
N GLU A 85 24.85 -18.59 -15.57
CA GLU A 85 23.52 -19.17 -15.87
C GLU A 85 22.38 -18.19 -15.56
N VAL A 86 22.56 -17.23 -14.64
CA VAL A 86 21.53 -16.26 -14.21
C VAL A 86 20.84 -15.52 -15.36
N PRO A 87 21.53 -15.07 -16.43
CA PRO A 87 20.89 -14.43 -17.58
C PRO A 87 19.91 -15.33 -18.35
N THR A 88 20.01 -16.64 -18.19
CA THR A 88 19.21 -17.64 -18.90
C THR A 88 18.02 -18.16 -18.08
N LEU A 89 17.94 -17.78 -16.80
CA LEU A 89 16.84 -18.20 -15.92
C LEU A 89 15.48 -17.64 -16.37
N PRO A 90 14.38 -18.34 -16.05
CA PRO A 90 13.03 -17.83 -16.27
C PRO A 90 12.85 -16.41 -15.71
N SER A 91 12.06 -15.58 -16.40
CA SER A 91 11.77 -14.20 -15.97
C SER A 91 10.83 -14.19 -14.77
N THR A 92 11.35 -14.54 -13.60
CA THR A 92 10.67 -14.42 -12.31
C THR A 92 11.07 -13.11 -11.62
N PRO A 93 10.24 -12.57 -10.70
CA PRO A 93 10.60 -11.39 -9.90
C PRO A 93 11.93 -11.54 -9.15
N HIS A 94 12.32 -12.77 -8.81
CA HIS A 94 13.47 -13.11 -7.97
C HIS A 94 14.73 -13.50 -8.74
N ARG A 95 14.70 -13.48 -10.09
CA ARG A 95 15.83 -13.89 -10.95
C ARG A 95 17.17 -13.23 -10.56
N TYR A 96 17.12 -11.97 -10.15
CA TYR A 96 18.32 -11.21 -9.78
C TYR A 96 18.66 -11.25 -8.27
N ASP A 97 17.76 -11.79 -7.43
CA ASP A 97 18.02 -12.05 -6.01
C ASP A 97 18.88 -13.29 -5.81
N VAL A 98 18.67 -14.30 -6.67
CA VAL A 98 19.53 -15.51 -6.74
C VAL A 98 21.00 -15.12 -6.93
N ALA A 99 21.28 -14.22 -7.87
CA ALA A 99 22.63 -13.73 -8.11
C ALA A 99 23.26 -13.08 -6.88
N ARG A 100 22.48 -12.38 -6.06
CA ARG A 100 22.98 -11.74 -4.83
C ARG A 100 23.53 -12.79 -3.85
N VAL A 101 22.81 -13.90 -3.66
CA VAL A 101 23.24 -15.00 -2.77
C VAL A 101 24.50 -15.68 -3.32
N LEU A 102 24.56 -15.89 -4.63
CA LEU A 102 25.75 -16.41 -5.31
C LEU A 102 26.96 -15.48 -5.11
N TYR A 103 26.80 -14.17 -5.29
CA TYR A 103 27.86 -13.18 -5.07
C TYR A 103 28.33 -13.10 -3.62
N ILE A 104 27.45 -13.28 -2.63
CA ILE A 104 27.83 -13.37 -1.22
C ILE A 104 28.75 -14.57 -1.00
N ARG A 105 28.37 -15.74 -1.52
CA ARG A 105 29.20 -16.95 -1.41
C ARG A 105 30.51 -16.81 -2.17
N PHE A 106 30.48 -16.23 -3.38
CA PHE A 106 31.67 -15.96 -4.17
C PHE A 106 32.64 -15.06 -3.40
N ALA A 107 32.14 -13.95 -2.84
CA ALA A 107 32.96 -13.03 -2.07
C ALA A 107 33.58 -13.65 -0.82
N ALA A 108 32.88 -14.61 -0.19
CA ALA A 108 33.42 -15.36 0.95
C ALA A 108 34.53 -16.34 0.56
N LEU A 109 34.58 -16.78 -0.70
CA LEU A 109 35.59 -17.72 -1.22
C LEU A 109 36.77 -16.99 -1.88
N ASP A 110 36.47 -16.00 -2.72
CA ASP A 110 37.43 -15.16 -3.44
C ASP A 110 36.83 -13.76 -3.65
N PRO A 111 37.08 -12.82 -2.73
CA PRO A 111 36.48 -11.50 -2.77
C PRO A 111 36.96 -10.63 -3.93
N GLN A 112 38.21 -10.79 -4.39
CA GLN A 112 38.72 -10.00 -5.51
C GLN A 112 38.09 -10.47 -6.82
N ALA A 113 38.07 -11.78 -7.07
CA ALA A 113 37.42 -12.34 -8.26
C ALA A 113 35.92 -12.01 -8.29
N ALA A 114 35.24 -12.00 -7.13
CA ALA A 114 33.84 -11.59 -7.04
C ALA A 114 33.61 -10.11 -7.39
N VAL A 115 34.52 -9.21 -6.98
CA VAL A 115 34.45 -7.78 -7.33
C VAL A 115 34.71 -7.58 -8.82
N ASP A 116 35.71 -8.24 -9.39
CA ASP A 116 36.00 -8.14 -10.82
C ASP A 116 34.81 -8.63 -11.64
N HIS A 117 34.29 -9.81 -11.30
CA HIS A 117 33.14 -10.40 -11.97
C HIS A 117 31.89 -9.52 -11.89
N VAL A 118 31.56 -8.95 -10.72
CA VAL A 118 30.36 -8.10 -10.59
C VAL A 118 30.49 -6.79 -11.38
N ILE A 119 31.70 -6.22 -11.46
CA ILE A 119 31.95 -5.00 -12.23
C ILE A 119 31.82 -5.27 -13.74
N GLU A 120 32.30 -6.42 -14.21
CA GLU A 120 32.17 -6.85 -15.61
C GLU A 120 30.73 -7.24 -15.99
N SER A 121 29.94 -7.72 -15.02
CA SER A 121 28.57 -8.21 -15.20
C SER A 121 27.49 -7.12 -15.04
N ASP A 122 27.71 -5.92 -15.58
CA ASP A 122 26.79 -4.76 -15.51
C ASP A 122 26.73 -4.05 -14.13
N GLY A 123 27.53 -4.47 -13.15
CA GLY A 123 27.84 -3.65 -11.96
C GLY A 123 26.64 -3.26 -11.10
N ARG A 124 25.61 -4.11 -10.98
CA ARG A 124 24.40 -3.74 -10.25
C ARG A 124 24.71 -3.28 -8.82
N PRO A 125 24.17 -2.12 -8.38
CA PRO A 125 24.47 -1.55 -7.07
C PRO A 125 24.30 -2.51 -5.89
N SER A 126 23.21 -3.29 -5.88
CA SER A 126 22.90 -4.23 -4.80
C SER A 126 23.87 -5.41 -4.73
N TRP A 127 24.48 -5.82 -5.85
CA TRP A 127 25.47 -6.89 -5.87
C TRP A 127 26.84 -6.40 -5.42
N ILE A 128 27.25 -5.21 -5.87
CA ILE A 128 28.48 -4.57 -5.38
C ILE A 128 28.41 -4.40 -3.85
N VAL A 129 27.27 -3.93 -3.33
CA VAL A 129 27.05 -3.82 -1.88
C VAL A 129 27.15 -5.18 -1.18
N ALA A 130 26.55 -6.23 -1.74
CA ALA A 130 26.57 -7.57 -1.15
C ALA A 130 28.00 -8.17 -1.11
N VAL A 131 28.77 -8.02 -2.19
CA VAL A 131 30.17 -8.48 -2.28
C VAL A 131 31.03 -7.76 -1.25
N TYR A 132 30.97 -6.43 -1.20
CA TYR A 132 31.76 -5.64 -0.26
C TYR A 132 31.36 -5.85 1.20
N ARG A 133 30.07 -6.07 1.47
CA ARG A 133 29.60 -6.42 2.81
C ARG A 133 30.16 -7.77 3.23
N ALA A 134 30.06 -8.79 2.38
CA ALA A 134 30.59 -10.12 2.67
C ALA A 134 32.12 -10.11 2.87
N TRP A 135 32.85 -9.39 2.00
CA TRP A 135 34.30 -9.21 2.16
C TRP A 135 34.63 -8.50 3.47
N ALA A 136 33.95 -7.41 3.80
CA ALA A 136 34.24 -6.64 5.00
C ALA A 136 33.95 -7.38 6.32
N HIS A 137 33.00 -8.34 6.32
CA HIS A 137 32.80 -9.23 7.46
C HIS A 137 33.99 -10.16 7.71
N ALA A 138 34.74 -10.52 6.65
CA ALA A 138 35.94 -11.34 6.75
C ALA A 138 37.20 -10.49 6.99
N ASP A 139 37.37 -9.41 6.23
CA ASP A 139 38.50 -8.49 6.31
C ASP A 139 38.09 -7.09 5.83
N LEU A 140 37.70 -6.25 6.79
CA LEU A 140 37.29 -4.87 6.55
C LEU A 140 38.42 -4.00 5.95
N ASP A 141 39.66 -4.16 6.42
CA ASP A 141 40.78 -3.32 5.98
C ASP A 141 41.14 -3.62 4.52
N ALA A 142 41.19 -4.91 4.15
CA ALA A 142 41.41 -5.32 2.77
C ALA A 142 40.28 -4.84 1.84
N ALA A 143 39.02 -4.96 2.29
CA ALA A 143 37.87 -4.49 1.53
C ALA A 143 37.91 -2.96 1.31
N VAL A 144 38.23 -2.18 2.34
CA VAL A 144 38.35 -0.70 2.25
C VAL A 144 39.52 -0.30 1.35
N ALA A 145 40.66 -0.95 1.49
CA ALA A 145 41.83 -0.71 0.63
C ALA A 145 41.51 -0.99 -0.84
N HIS A 146 40.78 -2.07 -1.14
CA HIS A 146 40.33 -2.37 -2.49
C HIS A 146 39.29 -1.36 -2.99
N ALA A 147 38.30 -1.00 -2.17
CA ALA A 147 37.29 -0.01 -2.54
C ALA A 147 37.91 1.33 -2.99
N ALA A 148 39.04 1.73 -2.39
CA ALA A 148 39.75 2.96 -2.75
C ALA A 148 40.29 2.96 -4.19
N THR A 149 40.54 1.79 -4.78
CA THR A 149 41.04 1.66 -6.16
C THR A 149 39.93 1.73 -7.20
N LEU A 150 38.67 1.51 -6.80
CA LEU A 150 37.52 1.50 -7.70
C LEU A 150 37.21 2.87 -8.32
N ALA A 151 36.56 2.85 -9.48
CA ALA A 151 35.93 4.02 -10.06
C ALA A 151 34.86 4.61 -9.13
N ARG A 152 34.62 5.93 -9.24
CA ARG A 152 33.76 6.70 -8.31
C ARG A 152 32.41 6.06 -8.03
N THR A 153 31.72 5.55 -9.05
CA THR A 153 30.39 4.93 -8.91
C THR A 153 30.44 3.64 -8.10
N ALA A 154 31.35 2.72 -8.44
CA ALA A 154 31.49 1.46 -7.71
C ALA A 154 32.02 1.67 -6.28
N ARG A 155 32.92 2.65 -6.10
CA ARG A 155 33.41 3.09 -4.78
C ARG A 155 32.29 3.58 -3.87
N MET A 156 31.33 4.35 -4.39
CA MET A 156 30.15 4.80 -3.63
C MET A 156 29.30 3.62 -3.13
N HIS A 157 29.13 2.58 -3.95
CA HIS A 157 28.39 1.38 -3.55
C HIS A 157 29.15 0.53 -2.52
N ALA A 158 30.47 0.38 -2.66
CA ALA A 158 31.31 -0.23 -1.64
C ALA A 158 31.22 0.53 -0.30
N MET A 159 31.23 1.85 -0.37
CA MET A 159 31.12 2.69 0.83
C MET A 159 29.78 2.54 1.54
N ARG A 160 28.69 2.34 0.78
CA ARG A 160 27.38 2.01 1.38
C ARG A 160 27.41 0.69 2.14
N ALA A 161 28.10 -0.32 1.61
CA ALA A 161 28.24 -1.60 2.28
C ALA A 161 28.90 -1.49 3.65
N PHE A 162 29.87 -0.57 3.82
CA PHE A 162 30.58 -0.38 5.09
C PHE A 162 29.77 0.36 6.16
N ILE A 163 28.85 1.25 5.78
CA ILE A 163 27.96 1.90 6.76
C ILE A 163 27.09 0.86 7.47
N ASP A 164 26.58 -0.11 6.69
CA ASP A 164 25.61 -1.09 7.18
C ASP A 164 26.26 -2.16 8.11
N LEU A 165 27.54 -2.02 8.48
CA LEU A 165 28.32 -2.96 9.31
C LEU A 165 28.32 -2.63 10.82
N ASP A 166 27.60 -1.60 11.26
CA ASP A 166 27.54 -1.19 12.68
C ASP A 166 28.92 -0.93 13.33
N LEU A 167 29.81 -0.27 12.59
CA LEU A 167 31.16 0.07 13.06
C LEU A 167 31.15 1.32 13.96
N PRO A 168 32.09 1.45 14.91
CA PRO A 168 32.21 2.65 15.73
C PRO A 168 32.54 3.90 14.89
N ASP A 169 32.06 5.07 15.29
CA ASP A 169 32.04 6.29 14.47
C ASP A 169 33.43 6.71 13.97
N TRP A 170 34.42 6.71 14.87
CA TRP A 170 35.82 7.03 14.52
C TRP A 170 36.37 6.14 13.40
N ARG A 171 35.86 4.90 13.28
CA ARG A 171 36.28 3.93 12.27
C ARG A 171 35.59 4.21 10.94
N LEU A 172 34.30 4.53 10.95
CA LEU A 172 33.56 4.97 9.76
C LEU A 172 34.13 6.28 9.20
N GLU A 173 34.54 7.22 10.07
CA GLU A 173 35.21 8.46 9.67
C GLU A 173 36.54 8.21 8.96
N ALA A 174 37.35 7.29 9.50
CA ALA A 174 38.62 6.90 8.89
C ALA A 174 38.42 6.29 7.49
N ILE A 175 37.43 5.40 7.35
CA ILE A 175 37.05 4.77 6.07
C ILE A 175 36.53 5.82 5.07
N ALA A 176 35.63 6.71 5.51
CA ALA A 176 35.07 7.76 4.65
C ALA A 176 36.14 8.73 4.13
N LYS A 177 37.14 9.07 4.97
CA LYS A 177 38.28 9.89 4.59
C LYS A 177 39.19 9.17 3.57
N GLN A 178 39.39 7.88 3.74
CA GLN A 178 40.20 7.06 2.84
C GLN A 178 39.55 6.91 1.44
N LEU A 179 38.23 7.02 1.35
CA LEU A 179 37.46 6.82 0.12
C LEU A 179 37.00 8.12 -0.58
N ASP A 180 37.39 9.30 -0.06
CA ASP A 180 37.00 10.64 -0.56
C ASP A 180 35.48 10.91 -0.47
N GLY A 181 34.93 10.69 0.73
CA GLY A 181 33.51 10.54 0.98
C GLY A 181 32.83 11.65 1.80
N GLU A 182 33.10 12.94 1.56
CA GLU A 182 32.61 14.05 2.41
C GLU A 182 31.09 14.06 2.66
N SER A 183 30.27 13.66 1.68
CA SER A 183 28.81 13.51 1.85
C SER A 183 28.40 12.43 2.87
N MET A 184 29.30 11.50 3.17
CA MET A 184 29.12 10.42 4.14
C MET A 184 29.45 10.86 5.56
N ILE A 185 30.37 11.82 5.75
CA ILE A 185 30.58 12.47 7.06
C ILE A 185 29.27 13.13 7.50
N ALA A 186 28.52 13.72 6.56
CA ALA A 186 27.18 14.26 6.82
C ALA A 186 26.10 13.18 7.05
N ALA A 187 26.33 11.92 6.66
CA ALA A 187 25.43 10.79 6.93
C ALA A 187 25.73 10.15 8.29
N ILE A 188 27.01 9.99 8.66
CA ILE A 188 27.46 9.54 9.98
C ILE A 188 26.93 10.47 11.06
N ARG A 189 27.06 11.80 10.91
CA ARG A 189 26.49 12.75 11.87
C ARG A 189 24.97 12.64 12.02
N ARG A 190 24.26 12.40 10.92
CA ARG A 190 22.81 12.16 10.96
C ARG A 190 22.48 10.86 11.67
N GLN A 191 23.32 9.83 11.52
CA GLN A 191 23.17 8.53 12.18
C GLN A 191 23.58 8.58 13.66
N GLU A 192 24.60 9.37 14.03
CA GLU A 192 25.00 9.66 15.42
C GLU A 192 23.92 10.48 16.13
N ASP A 193 23.37 11.53 15.48
CA ASP A 193 22.23 12.28 16.00
C ASP A 193 21.00 11.35 16.16
N GLN A 194 20.83 10.37 15.27
CA GLN A 194 19.78 9.34 15.37
C GLN A 194 20.06 8.26 16.45
N ARG A 195 21.31 7.80 16.63
CA ARG A 195 21.72 6.80 17.63
C ARG A 195 21.73 7.36 19.04
N ARG A 196 22.20 8.58 19.20
CA ARG A 196 22.28 9.28 20.49
C ARG A 196 20.90 9.67 21.01
N ASP A 197 19.93 9.87 20.09
CA ASP A 197 18.50 9.94 20.40
C ASP A 197 17.85 8.54 20.57
N ALA A 198 18.46 7.45 20.05
CA ALA A 198 17.98 6.06 20.14
C ALA A 198 18.35 5.33 21.44
N GLU A 199 19.45 5.68 22.12
CA GLU A 199 19.83 5.06 23.40
C GLU A 199 18.81 5.34 24.53
N ASP A 200 17.92 6.32 24.36
CA ASP A 200 16.74 6.50 25.19
C ASP A 200 15.58 7.16 24.41
N TYR A 201 14.94 6.39 23.52
CA TYR A 201 13.74 6.83 22.81
C TYR A 201 12.68 7.40 23.76
N ALA A 202 12.57 6.91 24.99
CA ALA A 202 11.61 7.42 25.96
C ALA A 202 11.97 8.86 26.39
N SER A 203 13.24 9.15 26.69
CA SER A 203 13.68 10.52 27.02
C SER A 203 13.57 11.48 25.82
N ALA A 204 13.92 11.02 24.61
CA ALA A 204 13.76 11.81 23.40
C ALA A 204 12.28 12.10 23.11
N TRP A 205 11.41 11.11 23.36
CA TRP A 205 9.96 11.25 23.26
C TRP A 205 9.38 12.25 24.24
N GLN A 206 9.79 12.19 25.52
CA GLN A 206 9.39 13.18 26.53
C GLN A 206 9.83 14.59 26.15
N SER A 207 11.08 14.74 25.72
CA SER A 207 11.60 16.02 25.23
C SER A 207 10.80 16.55 24.04
N ALA A 208 10.32 15.66 23.16
CA ALA A 208 9.46 16.03 22.04
C ALA A 208 8.04 16.39 22.49
N LEU A 209 7.49 15.76 23.53
CA LEU A 209 6.19 16.10 24.09
C LEU A 209 6.17 17.52 24.70
N ASP A 210 7.27 17.94 25.30
CA ASP A 210 7.44 19.27 25.91
C ASP A 210 7.63 20.41 24.89
N MET A 211 7.85 20.09 23.60
CA MET A 211 7.99 21.10 22.55
C MET A 211 6.65 21.77 22.23
N GLU A 212 6.66 23.09 22.03
CA GLU A 212 5.50 23.82 21.54
C GLU A 212 5.60 24.10 20.02
N GLY A 213 4.43 24.23 19.36
CA GLY A 213 4.34 24.61 17.95
C GLY A 213 4.55 23.48 16.95
N GLN A 214 4.74 23.84 15.67
CA GLN A 214 4.73 22.88 14.55
C GLN A 214 5.89 21.86 14.55
N GLY A 215 7.00 22.17 15.24
CA GLY A 215 8.16 21.26 15.34
C GLY A 215 7.88 20.00 16.17
N ARG A 216 6.90 20.04 17.09
CA ARG A 216 6.52 18.91 17.96
C ARG A 216 6.11 17.68 17.15
N PHE A 217 5.20 17.87 16.18
CA PHE A 217 4.71 16.78 15.35
C PHE A 217 5.84 16.11 14.56
N GLY A 218 6.69 16.91 13.90
CA GLY A 218 7.79 16.37 13.09
C GLY A 218 8.78 15.55 13.92
N ARG A 219 9.08 15.99 15.15
CA ARG A 219 9.97 15.24 16.05
C ARG A 219 9.33 13.94 16.54
N LEU A 220 8.07 13.98 16.99
CA LEU A 220 7.33 12.79 17.40
C LEU A 220 7.18 11.78 16.24
N ALA A 221 6.92 12.25 15.02
CA ALA A 221 6.78 11.41 13.84
C ALA A 221 8.09 10.68 13.50
N ASN A 222 9.22 11.39 13.51
CA ASN A 222 10.52 10.81 13.23
C ASN A 222 10.94 9.81 14.33
N LEU A 223 10.71 10.15 15.60
CA LEU A 223 10.97 9.24 16.72
C LEU A 223 10.07 8.01 16.67
N ALA A 224 8.78 8.16 16.37
CA ALA A 224 7.84 7.05 16.25
C ALA A 224 8.25 6.07 15.14
N HIS A 225 8.70 6.60 14.01
CA HIS A 225 9.22 5.80 12.91
C HIS A 225 10.49 5.04 13.29
N ALA A 226 11.50 5.74 13.85
CA ALA A 226 12.76 5.11 14.25
C ALA A 226 12.60 4.13 15.43
N TRP A 227 11.81 4.50 16.43
CA TRP A 227 11.53 3.61 17.56
C TRP A 227 10.79 2.36 17.10
N ALA A 228 9.91 2.46 16.11
CA ALA A 228 9.19 1.31 15.58
C ALA A 228 10.07 0.30 14.83
N THR A 229 11.25 0.70 14.33
CA THR A 229 12.19 -0.27 13.72
C THR A 229 12.88 -1.16 14.76
N GLU A 230 13.00 -0.68 16.00
CA GLU A 230 13.69 -1.42 17.08
C GLU A 230 12.70 -2.08 18.05
N ASN A 231 11.70 -1.32 18.50
CA ASN A 231 10.67 -1.78 19.43
C ASN A 231 9.30 -1.19 19.06
N PRO A 232 8.61 -1.81 18.09
CA PRO A 232 7.34 -1.29 17.60
C PRO A 232 6.21 -1.28 18.64
N VAL A 233 6.22 -2.22 19.59
CA VAL A 233 5.22 -2.25 20.66
C VAL A 233 5.39 -1.03 21.57
N ALA A 234 6.62 -0.75 22.02
CA ALA A 234 6.89 0.42 22.86
C ALA A 234 6.60 1.75 22.13
N ALA A 235 6.92 1.84 20.84
CA ALA A 235 6.59 3.01 20.02
C ALA A 235 5.06 3.22 19.92
N MET A 236 4.29 2.14 19.75
CA MET A 236 2.82 2.19 19.71
C MET A 236 2.22 2.59 21.05
N GLU A 237 2.73 2.05 22.16
CA GLU A 237 2.30 2.42 23.52
C GLU A 237 2.57 3.91 23.80
N ALA A 238 3.76 4.40 23.44
CA ALA A 238 4.13 5.80 23.59
C ALA A 238 3.25 6.72 22.72
N ALA A 239 2.94 6.32 21.49
CA ALA A 239 2.04 7.03 20.59
C ALA A 239 0.59 7.07 21.10
N ALA A 240 0.12 5.96 21.69
CA ALA A 240 -1.21 5.88 22.30
C ALA A 240 -1.36 6.79 23.54
N ALA A 241 -0.25 7.03 24.27
CA ALA A 241 -0.23 7.88 25.46
C ALA A 241 -0.20 9.40 25.15
N ILE A 242 -0.12 9.82 23.89
CA ILE A 242 -0.11 11.24 23.52
C ILE A 242 -1.46 11.89 23.82
N ASP A 243 -1.43 13.00 24.56
CA ASP A 243 -2.60 13.87 24.73
C ASP A 243 -3.05 14.48 23.40
N GLY A 244 -4.33 14.26 23.08
CA GLY A 244 -4.96 14.73 21.85
C GLY A 244 -5.17 13.60 20.85
N PHE A 245 -6.43 13.19 20.70
CA PHE A 245 -6.85 12.06 19.87
C PHE A 245 -6.27 12.10 18.44
N GLN A 246 -6.35 13.25 17.76
CA GLN A 246 -5.88 13.37 16.39
C GLN A 246 -4.37 13.17 16.26
N LEU A 247 -3.58 13.79 17.14
CA LEU A 247 -2.13 13.67 17.11
C LEU A 247 -1.70 12.24 17.45
N SER A 248 -2.28 11.64 18.49
CA SER A 248 -2.03 10.23 18.84
C SER A 248 -2.30 9.30 17.65
N GLN A 249 -3.45 9.43 17.00
CA GLN A 249 -3.81 8.61 15.84
C GLN A 249 -2.82 8.76 14.66
N MET A 250 -2.37 9.98 14.40
CA MET A 250 -1.39 10.25 13.34
C MET A 250 -0.04 9.61 13.65
N ILE A 251 0.45 9.73 14.88
CA ILE A 251 1.74 9.19 15.29
C ILE A 251 1.70 7.65 15.38
N GLN A 252 0.61 7.08 15.91
CA GLN A 252 0.36 5.63 15.88
C GLN A 252 0.37 5.09 14.44
N SER A 253 -0.25 5.81 13.50
CA SER A 253 -0.26 5.40 12.08
C SER A 253 1.15 5.36 11.48
N ILE A 254 2.04 6.26 11.91
CA ILE A 254 3.43 6.31 11.43
C ILE A 254 4.25 5.16 12.01
N ALA A 255 4.22 4.95 13.32
CA ALA A 255 4.89 3.84 13.98
C ALA A 255 4.40 2.49 13.43
N PHE A 256 3.08 2.32 13.35
CA PHE A 256 2.48 1.08 12.86
C PHE A 256 2.78 0.82 11.39
N GLN A 257 2.79 1.86 10.54
CA GLN A 257 3.13 1.68 9.13
C GLN A 257 4.59 1.24 8.96
N GLN A 258 5.50 1.73 9.81
CA GLN A 258 6.89 1.26 9.80
C GLN A 258 6.98 -0.19 10.26
N TRP A 259 6.35 -0.53 11.39
CA TRP A 259 6.30 -1.91 11.86
C TRP A 259 5.72 -2.86 10.81
N ALA A 260 4.58 -2.52 10.21
CA ALA A 260 3.93 -3.32 9.19
C ALA A 260 4.75 -3.45 7.89
N ALA A 261 5.65 -2.49 7.61
CA ALA A 261 6.55 -2.58 6.47
C ALA A 261 7.69 -3.57 6.72
N ASP A 262 8.16 -3.67 7.98
CA ASP A 262 9.23 -4.57 8.38
C ASP A 262 8.72 -5.99 8.68
N ASP A 263 7.59 -6.12 9.40
CA ASP A 263 6.95 -7.39 9.75
C ASP A 263 5.42 -7.25 9.81
N ALA A 264 4.76 -7.45 8.67
CA ALA A 264 3.31 -7.42 8.53
C ALA A 264 2.60 -8.48 9.40
N SER A 265 3.22 -9.64 9.62
CA SER A 265 2.63 -10.76 10.37
C SER A 265 2.59 -10.44 11.86
N ALA A 266 3.69 -9.97 12.43
CA ALA A 266 3.75 -9.54 13.83
C ALA A 266 2.83 -8.34 14.09
N ALA A 267 2.82 -7.35 13.19
CA ALA A 267 1.92 -6.20 13.26
C ALA A 267 0.44 -6.63 13.22
N THR A 268 0.10 -7.64 12.42
CA THR A 268 -1.25 -8.21 12.34
C THR A 268 -1.64 -8.98 13.61
N ALA A 269 -0.72 -9.76 14.17
CA ALA A 269 -0.94 -10.47 15.42
C ALA A 269 -1.23 -9.49 16.56
N TRP A 270 -0.43 -8.42 16.67
CA TRP A 270 -0.67 -7.36 17.65
C TRP A 270 -2.01 -6.66 17.44
N LEU A 271 -2.38 -6.34 16.18
CA LEU A 271 -3.70 -5.76 15.86
C LEU A 271 -4.87 -6.64 16.29
N ALA A 272 -4.71 -7.95 16.19
CA ALA A 272 -5.75 -8.92 16.54
C ALA A 272 -6.05 -8.96 18.04
N GLU A 273 -5.07 -8.55 18.86
CA GLU A 273 -5.17 -8.49 20.32
C GLU A 273 -5.71 -7.15 20.84
N GLN A 274 -5.86 -6.13 19.98
CA GLN A 274 -6.36 -4.82 20.38
C GLN A 274 -7.88 -4.81 20.58
N ASP A 275 -8.34 -4.17 21.66
CA ASP A 275 -9.77 -3.97 21.90
C ASP A 275 -10.43 -3.15 20.77
N ARG A 276 -11.67 -3.51 20.42
CA ARG A 276 -12.48 -2.96 19.31
C ARG A 276 -12.76 -1.43 19.37
N THR A 277 -12.23 -0.77 20.40
CA THR A 277 -12.34 0.64 20.81
C THR A 277 -12.16 1.67 19.71
N THR A 278 -10.91 1.83 19.25
CA THR A 278 -10.56 2.82 18.22
C THR A 278 -9.19 2.46 17.61
N ASN A 279 -9.02 2.77 16.32
CA ASN A 279 -7.80 2.61 15.49
C ASN A 279 -7.58 1.30 14.72
N VAL A 280 -8.16 0.16 15.12
CA VAL A 280 -7.98 -1.12 14.38
C VAL A 280 -8.27 -0.99 12.88
N ARG A 281 -9.37 -0.33 12.51
CA ARG A 281 -9.73 -0.09 11.10
C ARG A 281 -8.67 0.74 10.37
N SER A 282 -8.24 1.86 10.94
CA SER A 282 -7.29 2.78 10.30
C SER A 282 -5.91 2.16 10.16
N LEU A 283 -5.45 1.43 11.18
CA LEU A 283 -4.18 0.71 11.16
C LEU A 283 -4.21 -0.45 10.15
N THR A 284 -5.33 -1.18 10.07
CA THR A 284 -5.52 -2.22 9.04
C THR A 284 -5.46 -1.63 7.64
N TYR A 285 -6.03 -0.43 7.41
CA TYR A 285 -5.90 0.24 6.11
C TYR A 285 -4.45 0.65 5.82
N GLY A 286 -3.72 1.12 6.82
CA GLY A 286 -2.30 1.44 6.71
C GLY A 286 -1.45 0.22 6.32
N LEU A 287 -1.68 -0.92 7.00
CA LEU A 287 -1.08 -2.22 6.68
C LEU A 287 -1.36 -2.61 5.23
N MET A 288 -2.62 -2.64 4.83
CA MET A 288 -3.00 -3.06 3.48
C MET A 288 -2.44 -2.14 2.40
N ARG A 289 -2.39 -0.82 2.65
CA ARG A 289 -1.72 0.11 1.74
C ARG A 289 -0.23 -0.17 1.63
N SER A 290 0.43 -0.58 2.71
CA SER A 290 1.84 -0.99 2.68
C SER A 290 2.04 -2.26 1.86
N LEU A 291 1.25 -3.30 2.12
CA LEU A 291 1.29 -4.57 1.39
C LEU A 291 0.97 -4.37 -0.10
N THR A 292 0.01 -3.50 -0.43
CA THR A 292 -0.34 -3.18 -1.83
C THR A 292 0.84 -2.58 -2.59
N ARG A 293 1.67 -1.75 -1.92
CA ARG A 293 2.90 -1.19 -2.53
C ARG A 293 3.96 -2.26 -2.80
N GLN A 294 3.98 -3.34 -2.01
CA GLN A 294 4.88 -4.47 -2.20
C GLN A 294 4.38 -5.40 -3.32
N GLY A 295 3.05 -5.52 -3.48
CA GLY A 295 2.40 -6.16 -4.61
C GLY A 295 0.92 -6.44 -4.36
N ILE A 296 0.07 -6.27 -5.37
CA ILE A 296 -1.38 -6.49 -5.25
C ILE A 296 -1.69 -7.96 -4.94
N THR A 297 -1.08 -8.90 -5.67
CA THR A 297 -1.24 -10.34 -5.42
C THR A 297 -0.79 -10.74 -4.02
N HIS A 298 0.32 -10.15 -3.55
CA HIS A 298 0.81 -10.38 -2.19
C HIS A 298 -0.19 -9.88 -1.14
N ALA A 299 -0.72 -8.68 -1.31
CA ALA A 299 -1.74 -8.13 -0.42
C ALA A 299 -3.02 -8.97 -0.40
N ILE A 300 -3.49 -9.47 -1.55
CA ILE A 300 -4.65 -10.37 -1.63
C ILE A 300 -4.41 -11.65 -0.83
N ALA A 301 -3.27 -12.33 -1.06
CA ALA A 301 -2.93 -13.56 -0.35
C ALA A 301 -2.77 -13.33 1.16
N PHE A 302 -2.26 -12.17 1.58
CA PHE A 302 -2.12 -11.83 2.98
C PHE A 302 -3.47 -11.69 3.70
N ILE A 303 -4.54 -11.24 3.02
CA ILE A 303 -5.88 -11.15 3.63
C ILE A 303 -6.36 -12.51 4.14
N ASP A 304 -6.01 -13.60 3.46
CA ASP A 304 -6.41 -14.96 3.83
C ASP A 304 -5.72 -15.47 5.10
N THR A 305 -4.57 -14.91 5.47
CA THR A 305 -3.86 -15.24 6.70
C THR A 305 -4.39 -14.44 7.90
N MET A 306 -5.13 -13.35 7.65
CA MET A 306 -5.61 -12.48 8.73
C MET A 306 -6.75 -13.11 9.54
N PRO A 307 -6.86 -12.79 10.84
CA PRO A 307 -8.01 -13.12 11.67
C PRO A 307 -9.33 -12.64 11.05
N GLN A 308 -10.39 -13.45 11.15
CA GLN A 308 -11.68 -13.21 10.48
C GLN A 308 -12.27 -11.81 10.76
N HIS A 309 -12.12 -11.31 11.98
CA HIS A 309 -12.64 -9.99 12.36
C HIS A 309 -11.87 -8.81 11.74
N LEU A 310 -10.63 -9.02 11.27
CA LEU A 310 -9.83 -8.01 10.56
C LEU A 310 -10.03 -8.06 9.04
N ARG A 311 -10.41 -9.22 8.48
CA ARG A 311 -10.52 -9.41 7.03
C ARG A 311 -11.37 -8.36 6.33
N SER A 312 -12.54 -8.01 6.88
CA SER A 312 -13.39 -6.99 6.26
C SER A 312 -12.76 -5.59 6.23
N HIS A 313 -11.95 -5.24 7.23
CA HIS A 313 -11.17 -4.01 7.19
C HIS A 313 -10.00 -4.12 6.21
N ALA A 314 -9.38 -5.30 6.10
CA ALA A 314 -8.29 -5.55 5.18
C ALA A 314 -8.74 -5.48 3.71
N GLU A 315 -9.84 -6.13 3.36
CA GLU A 315 -10.45 -6.06 2.02
C GLU A 315 -10.76 -4.59 1.65
N GLN A 316 -11.38 -3.84 2.56
CA GLN A 316 -11.66 -2.42 2.33
C GLN A 316 -10.38 -1.56 2.29
N GLY A 317 -9.36 -1.93 3.05
CA GLY A 317 -8.04 -1.28 3.04
C GLY A 317 -7.31 -1.50 1.72
N LEU A 318 -7.35 -2.71 1.15
CA LEU A 318 -6.80 -3.02 -0.17
C LEU A 318 -7.53 -2.22 -1.26
N ILE A 319 -8.86 -2.22 -1.27
CA ILE A 319 -9.65 -1.44 -2.26
C ILE A 319 -9.27 0.05 -2.22
N GLN A 320 -9.03 0.63 -1.04
CA GLN A 320 -8.53 2.00 -0.92
C GLN A 320 -7.06 2.14 -1.35
N GLY A 321 -6.22 1.16 -1.00
CA GLY A 321 -4.82 1.11 -1.40
C GLY A 321 -4.62 1.05 -2.92
N LEU A 322 -5.62 0.59 -3.67
CA LEU A 322 -5.60 0.54 -5.13
C LEU A 322 -5.87 1.89 -5.81
N GLN A 323 -6.38 2.91 -5.10
CA GLN A 323 -6.72 4.20 -5.70
C GLN A 323 -5.56 4.86 -6.49
N PRO A 324 -4.30 4.88 -6.00
CA PRO A 324 -3.18 5.44 -6.75
C PRO A 324 -2.84 4.67 -8.04
N TYR A 325 -3.27 3.42 -8.15
CA TYR A 325 -2.91 2.50 -9.23
C TYR A 325 -4.02 2.31 -10.26
N ASN A 326 -5.23 2.81 -10.00
CA ASN A 326 -6.44 2.55 -10.80
C ASN A 326 -6.28 2.85 -12.31
N THR A 327 -5.37 3.74 -12.68
CA THR A 327 -5.10 4.14 -14.07
C THR A 327 -3.92 3.40 -14.71
N ASN A 328 -3.20 2.56 -13.97
CA ASN A 328 -1.99 1.87 -14.43
C ASN A 328 -1.81 0.47 -13.80
N LEU A 329 -2.90 -0.29 -13.65
CA LEU A 329 -2.83 -1.69 -13.23
C LEU A 329 -2.23 -2.54 -14.36
N GLY A 330 -1.29 -3.45 -14.05
CA GLY A 330 -0.81 -4.43 -15.02
C GLY A 330 -1.88 -5.47 -15.35
N ASN A 331 -1.76 -6.16 -16.50
CA ASN A 331 -2.73 -7.20 -16.89
C ASN A 331 -2.84 -8.30 -15.82
N ASP A 332 -1.72 -8.75 -15.26
CA ASP A 332 -1.70 -9.78 -14.22
C ASP A 332 -2.41 -9.31 -12.92
N ASP A 333 -2.22 -8.04 -12.54
CA ASP A 333 -2.91 -7.44 -11.39
C ASP A 333 -4.43 -7.36 -11.62
N VAL A 334 -4.84 -7.02 -12.85
CA VAL A 334 -6.26 -6.98 -13.23
C VAL A 334 -6.87 -8.38 -13.13
N GLU A 335 -6.20 -9.43 -13.62
CA GLU A 335 -6.69 -10.81 -13.47
C GLU A 335 -6.82 -11.23 -12.01
N ALA A 336 -5.80 -10.94 -11.20
CA ALA A 336 -5.81 -11.26 -9.78
C ALA A 336 -6.99 -10.56 -9.07
N LEU A 337 -7.25 -9.30 -9.39
CA LEU A 337 -8.35 -8.52 -8.82
C LEU A 337 -9.74 -8.97 -9.32
N ILE A 338 -9.87 -9.43 -10.58
CA ILE A 338 -11.13 -10.01 -11.08
C ILE A 338 -11.47 -11.30 -10.33
N ASN A 339 -10.48 -12.17 -10.14
CA ASN A 339 -10.65 -13.40 -9.37
C ASN A 339 -11.04 -13.10 -7.93
N TRP A 340 -10.32 -12.16 -7.29
CA TRP A 340 -10.62 -11.73 -5.93
C TRP A 340 -11.99 -11.04 -5.80
N HIS A 341 -12.42 -10.25 -6.79
CA HIS A 341 -13.76 -9.68 -6.83
C HIS A 341 -14.85 -10.76 -6.72
N GLY A 342 -14.67 -11.90 -7.38
CA GLY A 342 -15.58 -13.04 -7.31
C GLY A 342 -15.72 -13.66 -5.90
N THR A 343 -14.71 -13.50 -5.04
CA THR A 343 -14.72 -14.05 -3.66
C THR A 343 -15.28 -13.09 -2.62
N LEU A 344 -15.42 -11.80 -2.94
CA LEU A 344 -15.91 -10.78 -2.01
C LEU A 344 -17.42 -10.86 -1.79
N GLU A 345 -17.87 -10.38 -0.63
CA GLU A 345 -19.29 -10.09 -0.36
C GLU A 345 -19.82 -8.95 -1.24
N PRO A 346 -21.12 -8.93 -1.62
CA PRO A 346 -21.68 -7.94 -2.55
C PRO A 346 -21.42 -6.48 -2.17
N ALA A 347 -21.41 -6.16 -0.87
CA ALA A 347 -21.15 -4.80 -0.39
C ALA A 347 -19.72 -4.30 -0.73
N ARG A 348 -18.73 -5.20 -0.82
CA ARG A 348 -17.33 -4.87 -1.11
C ARG A 348 -17.01 -4.91 -2.60
N ARG A 349 -17.69 -5.78 -3.36
CA ARG A 349 -17.60 -5.85 -4.83
C ARG A 349 -17.81 -4.50 -5.50
N HIS A 350 -18.82 -3.76 -5.04
CA HIS A 350 -19.19 -2.46 -5.60
C HIS A 350 -18.02 -1.47 -5.70
N GLY A 351 -17.20 -1.33 -4.65
CA GLY A 351 -16.08 -0.38 -4.66
C GLY A 351 -14.93 -0.80 -5.58
N LEU A 352 -14.66 -2.11 -5.66
CA LEU A 352 -13.63 -2.66 -6.54
C LEU A 352 -14.03 -2.61 -8.01
N ALA A 353 -15.32 -2.71 -8.31
CA ALA A 353 -15.78 -2.86 -9.69
C ALA A 353 -15.46 -1.65 -10.59
N GLY A 354 -15.53 -0.44 -10.05
CA GLY A 354 -15.10 0.77 -10.78
C GLY A 354 -13.59 0.83 -11.04
N ILE A 355 -12.77 0.33 -10.10
CA ILE A 355 -11.31 0.28 -10.24
C ILE A 355 -10.94 -0.74 -11.33
N LEU A 356 -11.54 -1.94 -11.28
CA LEU A 356 -11.35 -2.98 -12.28
C LEU A 356 -11.76 -2.53 -13.69
N ALA A 357 -12.92 -1.90 -13.83
CA ALA A 357 -13.37 -1.38 -15.11
C ALA A 357 -12.43 -0.30 -15.68
N THR A 358 -11.88 0.57 -14.82
CA THR A 358 -10.87 1.56 -15.22
C THR A 358 -9.57 0.89 -15.68
N GLY A 359 -9.11 -0.12 -14.95
CA GLY A 359 -7.93 -0.91 -15.30
C GLY A 359 -8.08 -1.64 -16.62
N LEU A 360 -9.20 -2.35 -16.82
CA LEU A 360 -9.52 -3.02 -18.08
C LEU A 360 -9.62 -2.02 -19.24
N ALA A 361 -10.31 -0.90 -19.07
CA ALA A 361 -10.50 0.11 -20.11
C ALA A 361 -9.18 0.70 -20.66
N ASN A 362 -8.11 0.68 -19.87
CA ASN A 362 -6.80 1.15 -20.31
C ASN A 362 -6.12 0.24 -21.32
N HIS A 363 -6.39 -1.06 -21.23
CA HIS A 363 -5.72 -2.07 -22.03
C HIS A 363 -6.64 -2.59 -23.13
N ASP A 364 -7.90 -2.87 -22.78
CA ASP A 364 -8.89 -3.48 -23.65
C ASP A 364 -10.31 -2.97 -23.27
N PRO A 365 -10.77 -1.87 -23.90
CA PRO A 365 -12.11 -1.31 -23.69
C PRO A 365 -13.25 -2.28 -23.99
N ASP A 366 -13.10 -3.15 -24.98
CA ASP A 366 -14.15 -4.10 -25.36
C ASP A 366 -14.27 -5.21 -24.31
N ARG A 367 -13.14 -5.75 -23.85
CA ARG A 367 -13.12 -6.68 -22.72
C ARG A 367 -13.67 -6.05 -21.45
N ALA A 368 -13.41 -4.77 -21.22
CA ALA A 368 -13.99 -4.04 -20.08
C ALA A 368 -15.52 -4.00 -20.17
N LEU A 369 -16.08 -3.71 -21.36
CA LEU A 369 -17.52 -3.72 -21.59
C LEU A 369 -18.12 -5.12 -21.39
N ASP A 370 -17.47 -6.16 -21.92
CA ASP A 370 -17.90 -7.55 -21.75
C ASP A 370 -17.91 -7.96 -20.27
N TRP A 371 -16.88 -7.55 -19.51
CA TRP A 371 -16.82 -7.81 -18.08
C TRP A 371 -17.93 -7.07 -17.32
N VAL A 372 -18.18 -5.80 -17.63
CA VAL A 372 -19.31 -5.03 -17.06
C VAL A 372 -20.65 -5.68 -17.38
N ALA A 373 -20.82 -6.23 -18.58
CA ALA A 373 -22.05 -6.94 -18.95
C ALA A 373 -22.22 -8.28 -18.20
N SER A 374 -21.12 -8.90 -17.77
CA SER A 374 -21.11 -10.20 -17.08
C SER A 374 -21.42 -10.11 -15.57
N ILE A 375 -21.23 -8.95 -14.95
CA ILE A 375 -21.51 -8.75 -13.51
C ILE A 375 -22.93 -8.25 -13.31
N GLU A 376 -23.55 -8.59 -12.18
CA GLU A 376 -24.92 -8.22 -11.85
C GLU A 376 -24.96 -7.16 -10.73
N GLY A 377 -26.15 -6.75 -10.27
CA GLY A 377 -26.27 -5.92 -9.07
C GLY A 377 -25.80 -4.47 -9.23
N ARG A 378 -25.52 -3.82 -8.08
CA ARG A 378 -25.19 -2.38 -8.00
C ARG A 378 -23.75 -2.09 -8.42
N GLU A 379 -22.89 -3.10 -8.43
CA GLU A 379 -21.52 -3.04 -8.93
C GLU A 379 -21.48 -2.79 -10.44
N ARG A 380 -22.50 -3.23 -11.19
CA ARG A 380 -22.59 -3.07 -12.64
C ARG A 380 -22.60 -1.61 -13.09
N GLU A 381 -23.41 -0.78 -12.43
CA GLU A 381 -23.49 0.67 -12.72
C GLU A 381 -22.17 1.38 -12.40
N GLN A 382 -21.51 1.00 -11.31
CA GLN A 382 -20.24 1.60 -10.88
C GLN A 382 -19.10 1.22 -11.83
N ALA A 383 -19.08 -0.04 -12.27
CA ALA A 383 -18.13 -0.51 -13.27
C ALA A 383 -18.31 0.22 -14.61
N MET A 384 -19.56 0.36 -15.07
CA MET A 384 -19.88 1.15 -16.28
C MET A 384 -19.43 2.61 -16.14
N THR A 385 -19.67 3.22 -14.98
CA THR A 385 -19.24 4.59 -14.70
C THR A 385 -17.71 4.72 -14.79
N GLY A 386 -16.96 3.78 -14.20
CA GLY A 386 -15.50 3.74 -14.26
C GLY A 386 -14.95 3.55 -15.68
N LEU A 387 -15.48 2.57 -16.42
CA LEU A 387 -15.16 2.31 -17.83
C LEU A 387 -15.33 3.58 -18.67
N MET A 388 -16.52 4.16 -18.64
CA MET A 388 -16.88 5.27 -19.52
C MET A 388 -16.19 6.57 -19.14
N ALA A 389 -15.97 6.82 -17.85
CA ALA A 389 -15.17 7.96 -17.40
C ALA A 389 -13.72 7.84 -17.87
N ARG A 390 -13.13 6.65 -17.82
CA ARG A 390 -11.76 6.41 -18.28
C ARG A 390 -11.63 6.59 -19.79
N LEU A 391 -12.54 6.00 -20.56
CA LEU A 391 -12.57 6.17 -22.00
C LEU A 391 -12.77 7.63 -22.38
N ALA A 392 -13.76 8.31 -21.80
CA ALA A 392 -14.03 9.71 -22.15
C ALA A 392 -12.86 10.65 -21.82
N SER A 393 -12.07 10.33 -20.79
CA SER A 393 -10.87 11.09 -20.41
C SER A 393 -9.69 10.89 -21.38
N ASN A 394 -9.59 9.71 -22.00
CA ASN A 394 -8.49 9.36 -22.90
C ASN A 394 -8.86 9.58 -24.38
N ASP A 395 -10.03 9.09 -24.80
CA ASP A 395 -10.60 9.16 -26.13
C ASP A 395 -12.13 9.31 -26.07
N LEU A 396 -12.59 10.56 -26.12
CA LEU A 396 -14.00 10.90 -26.12
C LEU A 396 -14.78 10.31 -27.30
N ALA A 397 -14.15 10.14 -28.47
CA ALA A 397 -14.81 9.60 -29.65
C ALA A 397 -15.06 8.10 -29.47
N MET A 398 -14.06 7.37 -28.96
CA MET A 398 -14.22 5.95 -28.60
C MET A 398 -15.31 5.76 -27.55
N ALA A 399 -15.34 6.59 -26.50
CA ALA A 399 -16.39 6.53 -25.49
C ALA A 399 -17.79 6.71 -26.10
N LYS A 400 -17.99 7.73 -26.94
CA LYS A 400 -19.28 7.98 -27.60
C LYS A 400 -19.66 6.84 -28.55
N GLY A 401 -18.72 6.32 -29.32
CA GLY A 401 -18.95 5.16 -30.20
C GLY A 401 -19.29 3.89 -29.43
N MET A 402 -18.69 3.68 -28.24
CA MET A 402 -19.03 2.55 -27.38
C MET A 402 -20.47 2.64 -26.86
N MET A 403 -20.96 3.84 -26.52
CA MET A 403 -22.35 4.03 -26.08
C MET A 403 -23.38 3.57 -27.11
N GLU A 404 -23.08 3.67 -28.41
CA GLU A 404 -23.98 3.22 -29.48
C GLU A 404 -24.20 1.70 -29.48
N ARG A 405 -23.30 0.94 -28.84
CA ARG A 405 -23.38 -0.52 -28.70
C ARG A 405 -24.04 -0.96 -27.38
N ILE A 406 -24.36 -0.03 -26.47
CA ILE A 406 -24.98 -0.36 -25.19
C ILE A 406 -26.48 -0.51 -25.37
N GLU A 407 -26.97 -1.75 -25.37
CA GLU A 407 -28.40 -2.06 -25.48
C GLU A 407 -29.16 -1.88 -24.16
N ASP A 408 -28.48 -2.13 -23.04
CA ASP A 408 -29.07 -2.02 -21.71
C ASP A 408 -29.29 -0.55 -21.33
N ARG A 409 -30.54 -0.22 -21.00
CA ARG A 409 -30.95 1.18 -20.76
C ARG A 409 -30.31 1.79 -19.53
N ASP A 410 -30.10 1.02 -18.47
CA ASP A 410 -29.53 1.53 -17.21
C ASP A 410 -28.03 1.75 -17.38
N LEU A 411 -27.35 0.86 -18.11
CA LEU A 411 -25.95 1.06 -18.48
C LEU A 411 -25.76 2.25 -19.41
N LEU A 412 -26.67 2.45 -20.37
CA LEU A 412 -26.61 3.60 -21.27
C LEU A 412 -26.76 4.92 -20.50
N VAL A 413 -27.64 4.95 -19.49
CA VAL A 413 -27.80 6.10 -18.59
C VAL A 413 -26.50 6.37 -17.82
N ALA A 414 -25.91 5.35 -17.20
CA ALA A 414 -24.67 5.47 -16.44
C ALA A 414 -23.51 5.95 -17.34
N ALA A 415 -23.42 5.39 -18.55
CA ALA A 415 -22.43 5.77 -19.55
C ALA A 415 -22.58 7.24 -19.99
N ALA A 416 -23.80 7.67 -20.30
CA ALA A 416 -24.09 9.05 -20.71
C ALA A 416 -23.70 10.06 -19.63
N ARG A 417 -24.04 9.74 -18.37
CA ARG A 417 -23.65 10.54 -17.18
C ARG A 417 -22.12 10.62 -17.03
N ALA A 418 -21.42 9.51 -17.18
CA ALA A 418 -19.96 9.45 -17.05
C ALA A 418 -19.24 10.26 -18.15
N VAL A 419 -19.66 10.10 -19.41
CA VAL A 419 -19.11 10.86 -20.55
C VAL A 419 -19.36 12.36 -20.37
N ALA A 420 -20.57 12.74 -19.96
CA ALA A 420 -20.90 14.15 -19.71
C ALA A 420 -20.03 14.75 -18.60
N ASN A 421 -19.84 14.04 -17.49
CA ASN A 421 -19.00 14.50 -16.38
C ASN A 421 -17.54 14.73 -16.79
N ALA A 422 -16.98 13.85 -17.63
CA ALA A 422 -15.61 13.98 -18.12
C ALA A 422 -15.45 15.15 -19.10
N GLU A 423 -16.36 15.31 -20.06
CA GLU A 423 -16.24 16.36 -21.08
C GLU A 423 -16.60 17.76 -20.55
N ALA A 424 -17.60 17.86 -19.67
CA ALA A 424 -18.11 19.14 -19.18
C ALA A 424 -17.09 19.90 -18.33
N MET A 425 -16.03 19.23 -17.85
CA MET A 425 -14.90 19.87 -17.17
C MET A 425 -14.23 20.95 -18.02
N HIS A 426 -14.17 20.76 -19.34
CA HIS A 426 -13.45 21.64 -20.24
C HIS A 426 -14.34 22.22 -21.35
N ALA A 427 -15.46 21.56 -21.66
CA ALA A 427 -16.35 21.97 -22.75
C ALA A 427 -17.84 21.81 -22.38
N PRO A 428 -18.34 22.51 -21.34
CA PRO A 428 -19.70 22.31 -20.84
C PRO A 428 -20.77 22.59 -21.90
N ARG A 429 -20.66 23.68 -22.68
CA ARG A 429 -21.60 24.00 -23.77
C ARG A 429 -21.66 22.92 -24.85
N ARG A 430 -20.49 22.41 -25.28
CA ARG A 430 -20.40 21.33 -26.28
C ARG A 430 -20.99 20.03 -25.73
N THR A 431 -20.74 19.75 -24.45
CA THR A 431 -21.31 18.60 -23.75
C THR A 431 -22.83 18.68 -23.71
N LEU A 432 -23.40 19.85 -23.40
CA LEU A 432 -24.85 20.08 -23.41
C LEU A 432 -25.46 19.88 -24.79
N GLN A 433 -24.80 20.36 -25.84
CA GLN A 433 -25.24 20.15 -27.22
C GLN A 433 -25.31 18.66 -27.56
N TRP A 434 -24.23 17.91 -27.26
CA TRP A 434 -24.20 16.47 -27.48
C TRP A 434 -25.27 15.74 -26.64
N ALA A 435 -25.33 16.02 -25.34
CA ALA A 435 -26.26 15.38 -24.42
C ALA A 435 -27.72 15.59 -24.83
N SER A 436 -28.06 16.78 -25.34
CA SER A 436 -29.41 17.13 -25.81
C SER A 436 -29.84 16.34 -27.05
N LEU A 437 -28.90 15.79 -27.82
CA LEU A 437 -29.16 14.97 -29.02
C LEU A 437 -29.31 13.47 -28.71
N LEU A 438 -29.10 13.05 -27.46
CA LEU A 438 -29.27 11.64 -27.09
C LEU A 438 -30.73 11.20 -27.29
N PRO A 439 -30.97 10.08 -28.02
CA PRO A 439 -32.33 9.65 -28.35
C PRO A 439 -33.08 9.13 -27.11
N ASN A 440 -32.37 8.45 -26.21
CA ASN A 440 -32.92 7.97 -24.94
C ASN A 440 -33.14 9.14 -23.98
N GLU A 441 -34.38 9.31 -23.51
CA GLU A 441 -34.77 10.42 -22.65
C GLU A 441 -34.05 10.42 -21.30
N SER A 442 -34.00 9.28 -20.62
CA SER A 442 -33.32 9.15 -19.32
C SER A 442 -31.83 9.48 -19.45
N ALA A 443 -31.16 8.95 -20.47
CA ALA A 443 -29.74 9.22 -20.74
C ALA A 443 -29.50 10.70 -21.07
N ARG A 444 -30.41 11.32 -21.85
CA ARG A 444 -30.38 12.76 -22.14
C ARG A 444 -30.50 13.61 -20.88
N ILE A 445 -31.50 13.36 -20.04
CA ILE A 445 -31.70 14.12 -18.79
C ILE A 445 -30.48 13.94 -17.88
N GLU A 446 -29.96 12.72 -17.74
CA GLU A 446 -28.78 12.42 -16.91
C GLU A 446 -27.50 13.09 -17.41
N ALA A 447 -27.21 13.01 -18.71
CA ALA A 447 -26.05 13.67 -19.31
C ALA A 447 -26.14 15.20 -19.22
N VAL A 448 -27.31 15.79 -19.48
CA VAL A 448 -27.51 17.24 -19.34
C VAL A 448 -27.38 17.68 -17.89
N SER A 449 -27.96 16.92 -16.95
CA SER A 449 -27.84 17.19 -15.51
C SER A 449 -26.40 17.12 -15.04
N ALA A 450 -25.65 16.09 -15.47
CA ALA A 450 -24.24 15.93 -15.16
C ALA A 450 -23.40 17.09 -15.73
N ALA A 451 -23.67 17.50 -16.97
CA ALA A 451 -22.99 18.62 -17.59
C ALA A 451 -23.22 19.94 -16.83
N PHE A 452 -24.46 20.22 -16.43
CA PHE A 452 -24.77 21.40 -15.61
C PHE A 452 -24.15 21.30 -14.22
N GLY A 453 -24.24 20.16 -13.53
CA GLY A 453 -23.61 19.99 -12.22
C GLY A 453 -22.11 20.24 -12.27
N ARG A 454 -21.43 19.71 -13.30
CA ARG A 454 -19.99 19.94 -13.50
C ARG A 454 -19.67 21.40 -13.83
N TRP A 455 -20.48 22.04 -14.65
CA TRP A 455 -20.31 23.45 -14.99
C TRP A 455 -20.55 24.35 -13.77
N SER A 456 -21.60 24.08 -12.98
CA SER A 456 -21.93 24.83 -11.78
C SER A 456 -20.82 24.81 -10.74
N ASN A 457 -20.04 23.73 -10.63
CA ASN A 457 -18.88 23.67 -9.74
C ASN A 457 -17.73 24.64 -10.15
N GLY A 458 -17.65 25.03 -11.42
CA GLY A 458 -16.59 25.93 -11.93
C GLY A 458 -17.06 27.36 -12.17
N ASP A 459 -18.27 27.52 -12.70
CA ASP A 459 -18.89 28.81 -13.01
C ASP A 459 -20.42 28.70 -12.77
N PRO A 460 -20.85 28.86 -11.50
CA PRO A 460 -22.25 28.72 -11.11
C PRO A 460 -23.17 29.71 -11.85
N ASP A 461 -22.68 30.92 -12.09
CA ASP A 461 -23.43 32.02 -12.72
C ASP A 461 -23.68 31.74 -14.21
N ALA A 462 -22.65 31.35 -14.96
CA ALA A 462 -22.83 31.02 -16.36
C ALA A 462 -23.67 29.75 -16.55
N ALA A 463 -23.47 28.74 -15.70
CA ALA A 463 -24.26 27.52 -15.72
C ALA A 463 -25.75 27.80 -15.44
N THR A 464 -26.05 28.58 -14.41
CA THR A 464 -27.43 28.96 -14.05
C THR A 464 -28.08 29.80 -15.13
N ARG A 465 -27.35 30.75 -15.72
CA ARG A 465 -27.86 31.54 -16.85
C ARG A 465 -28.22 30.66 -18.04
N GLU A 466 -27.36 29.71 -18.39
CA GLU A 466 -27.64 28.78 -19.49
C GLU A 466 -28.82 27.83 -19.18
N LEU A 467 -28.93 27.38 -17.93
CA LEU A 467 -30.03 26.54 -17.46
C LEU A 467 -31.38 27.26 -17.56
N LEU A 468 -31.42 28.56 -17.23
CA LEU A 468 -32.60 29.40 -17.37
C LEU A 468 -33.00 29.66 -18.82
N TYR A 469 -32.06 29.57 -19.77
CA TYR A 469 -32.35 29.65 -21.21
C TYR A 469 -32.97 28.37 -21.78
N LEU A 470 -32.95 27.25 -21.06
CA LEU A 470 -33.68 26.06 -21.49
C LEU A 470 -35.19 26.36 -21.56
N PRO A 471 -35.91 25.78 -22.54
CA PRO A 471 -37.36 25.90 -22.62
C PRO A 471 -38.02 25.51 -21.29
N SER A 472 -38.97 26.32 -20.84
CA SER A 472 -39.67 26.04 -19.58
C SER A 472 -40.53 24.78 -19.68
N GLY A 473 -40.83 24.20 -18.52
CA GLY A 473 -41.60 22.97 -18.39
C GLY A 473 -40.83 21.83 -17.72
N ALA A 474 -41.43 20.64 -17.77
CA ALA A 474 -41.00 19.46 -17.01
C ALA A 474 -39.52 19.08 -17.23
N TYR A 475 -39.01 19.26 -18.46
CA TYR A 475 -37.62 18.96 -18.78
C TYR A 475 -36.65 19.87 -18.02
N ARG A 476 -36.84 21.19 -18.09
CA ARG A 476 -36.00 22.15 -17.36
C ARG A 476 -36.11 21.92 -15.86
N ASP A 477 -37.31 21.72 -15.34
CA ASP A 477 -37.53 21.48 -13.92
C ASP A 477 -36.84 20.21 -13.40
N ALA A 478 -36.74 19.16 -14.24
CA ALA A 478 -35.99 17.96 -13.90
C ALA A 478 -34.48 18.23 -13.79
N ILE A 479 -33.92 19.07 -14.66
CA ILE A 479 -32.51 19.49 -14.58
C ILE A 479 -32.29 20.40 -13.37
N VAL A 480 -33.17 21.39 -13.16
CA VAL A 480 -33.15 22.30 -11.99
C VAL A 480 -33.13 21.49 -10.70
N ALA A 481 -33.99 20.49 -10.55
CA ALA A 481 -34.07 19.65 -9.35
C ALA A 481 -32.75 18.91 -9.05
N ARG A 482 -31.93 18.61 -10.06
CA ARG A 482 -30.65 17.92 -9.91
C ARG A 482 -29.47 18.87 -9.69
N VAL A 483 -29.56 20.10 -10.19
CA VAL A 483 -28.52 21.14 -10.04
C VAL A 483 -28.67 21.90 -8.72
N ALA A 484 -29.89 22.09 -8.22
CA ALA A 484 -30.14 22.84 -6.98
C ALA A 484 -29.34 22.34 -5.75
N PRO A 485 -29.21 21.01 -5.50
CA PRO A 485 -28.36 20.52 -4.41
C PRO A 485 -26.91 21.00 -4.47
N VAL A 486 -26.33 21.10 -5.68
CA VAL A 486 -24.96 21.57 -5.90
C VAL A 486 -24.83 23.04 -5.51
N LEU A 487 -25.75 23.89 -5.97
CA LEU A 487 -25.73 25.32 -5.63
C LEU A 487 -25.93 25.56 -4.13
N GLY A 488 -26.74 24.75 -3.46
CA GLY A 488 -26.92 24.84 -2.01
C GLY A 488 -25.67 24.43 -1.22
N PHE A 489 -24.94 23.42 -1.70
CA PHE A 489 -23.67 22.99 -1.10
C PHE A 489 -22.57 24.05 -1.29
N GLU A 490 -22.52 24.70 -2.45
CA GLU A 490 -21.60 25.81 -2.77
C GLU A 490 -22.08 27.17 -2.21
N GLU A 491 -23.12 27.16 -1.35
CA GLU A 491 -23.70 28.35 -0.70
C GLU A 491 -24.17 29.47 -1.67
N ARG A 492 -24.50 29.11 -2.92
CA ARG A 492 -25.02 30.01 -3.97
C ARG A 492 -26.54 30.20 -3.86
N PHE A 493 -26.99 30.67 -2.70
CA PHE A 493 -28.42 30.83 -2.41
C PHE A 493 -29.10 31.91 -3.28
N ASP A 494 -28.34 32.90 -3.76
CA ASP A 494 -28.79 33.89 -4.75
C ASP A 494 -29.27 33.26 -6.06
N LEU A 495 -28.54 32.23 -6.53
CA LEU A 495 -28.89 31.48 -7.73
C LEU A 495 -30.03 30.50 -7.47
N LEU A 496 -30.09 29.89 -6.28
CA LEU A 496 -31.21 29.05 -5.88
C LEU A 496 -32.53 29.81 -5.87
N GLU A 497 -32.55 31.06 -5.41
CA GLU A 497 -33.76 31.90 -5.46
C GLU A 497 -34.22 32.13 -6.91
N GLN A 498 -33.31 32.43 -7.83
CA GLN A 498 -33.66 32.57 -9.26
C GLN A 498 -34.24 31.28 -9.83
N LEU A 499 -33.66 30.12 -9.48
CA LEU A 499 -34.17 28.83 -9.91
C LEU A 499 -35.54 28.53 -9.29
N PHE A 500 -35.76 28.88 -8.02
CA PHE A 500 -37.04 28.74 -7.34
C PHE A 500 -38.14 29.54 -8.03
N GLU A 501 -37.86 30.81 -8.37
CA GLU A 501 -38.80 31.67 -9.10
C GLU A 501 -39.13 31.13 -10.50
N SER A 502 -38.13 30.55 -11.17
CA SER A 502 -38.28 30.01 -12.53
C SER A 502 -38.92 28.62 -12.62
N ALA A 503 -38.93 27.85 -11.53
CA ALA A 503 -39.43 26.49 -11.51
C ALA A 503 -40.95 26.47 -11.68
N GLU A 504 -41.49 25.57 -12.51
CA GLU A 504 -42.94 25.43 -12.71
C GLU A 504 -43.52 24.29 -11.85
N SER A 505 -42.74 23.23 -11.63
CA SER A 505 -43.06 22.07 -10.84
C SER A 505 -43.15 22.39 -9.35
N ALA A 506 -44.27 22.02 -8.73
CA ALA A 506 -44.45 22.12 -7.29
C ALA A 506 -43.42 21.28 -6.51
N GLY A 507 -42.96 20.16 -7.09
CA GLY A 507 -41.92 19.31 -6.49
C GLY A 507 -40.56 20.04 -6.44
N THR A 508 -40.15 20.61 -7.57
CA THR A 508 -38.89 21.37 -7.68
C THR A 508 -38.91 22.61 -6.80
N ARG A 509 -40.01 23.37 -6.78
CA ARG A 509 -40.19 24.50 -5.85
C ARG A 509 -40.09 24.08 -4.40
N ARG A 510 -40.72 22.95 -4.02
CA ARG A 510 -40.67 22.44 -2.64
C ARG A 510 -39.24 22.06 -2.24
N GLN A 511 -38.49 21.42 -3.14
CA GLN A 511 -37.10 21.06 -2.90
C GLN A 511 -36.24 22.30 -2.66
N ILE A 512 -36.24 23.26 -3.58
CA ILE A 512 -35.42 24.48 -3.46
C ILE A 512 -35.87 25.34 -2.28
N GLY A 513 -37.18 25.53 -2.14
CA GLY A 513 -37.77 26.31 -1.05
C GLY A 513 -37.40 25.76 0.33
N ARG A 514 -37.25 24.44 0.48
CA ARG A 514 -36.77 23.83 1.72
C ARG A 514 -35.30 24.19 2.01
N MET A 515 -34.44 24.15 1.00
CA MET A 515 -33.03 24.54 1.15
C MET A 515 -32.90 26.02 1.55
N LEU A 516 -33.66 26.89 0.89
CA LEU A 516 -33.73 28.33 1.20
C LEU A 516 -34.30 28.58 2.60
N TYR A 517 -35.34 27.86 2.99
CA TYR A 517 -35.93 27.97 4.33
C TYR A 517 -34.91 27.64 5.44
N TYR A 518 -34.18 26.54 5.33
CA TYR A 518 -33.18 26.18 6.34
C TYR A 518 -32.05 27.20 6.41
N HIS A 519 -31.51 27.61 5.27
CA HIS A 519 -30.47 28.63 5.22
C HIS A 519 -30.94 29.95 5.87
N PHE A 520 -32.07 30.50 5.45
CA PHE A 520 -32.56 31.78 5.98
C PHE A 520 -33.05 31.70 7.42
N THR A 521 -33.42 30.51 7.93
CA THR A 521 -33.74 30.37 9.36
C THR A 521 -32.54 30.71 10.23
N GLU A 522 -31.32 30.41 9.76
CA GLU A 522 -30.07 30.70 10.46
C GLU A 522 -29.53 32.10 10.14
N THR A 523 -29.73 32.60 8.92
CA THR A 523 -29.09 33.85 8.45
C THR A 523 -30.01 35.08 8.41
N ASP A 524 -31.30 34.93 8.08
CA ASP A 524 -32.29 36.01 7.99
C ASP A 524 -33.73 35.50 8.24
N PRO A 525 -34.18 35.48 9.50
CA PRO A 525 -35.50 34.95 9.86
C PRO A 525 -36.69 35.66 9.21
N ARG A 526 -36.51 36.89 8.71
CA ARG A 526 -37.58 37.59 7.97
C ARG A 526 -37.74 36.98 6.59
N ARG A 527 -36.63 36.74 5.88
CA ARG A 527 -36.64 36.07 4.56
C ARG A 527 -37.08 34.61 4.67
N ALA A 528 -36.78 33.94 5.79
CA ALA A 528 -37.29 32.58 6.03
C ALA A 528 -38.82 32.49 6.02
N ALA A 529 -39.54 33.60 6.30
CA ALA A 529 -41.00 33.63 6.26
C ALA A 529 -41.55 33.40 4.85
N ASP A 530 -40.85 33.85 3.80
CA ASP A 530 -41.26 33.70 2.40
C ASP A 530 -41.25 32.23 1.95
N TYR A 531 -40.39 31.42 2.58
CA TYR A 531 -40.21 29.99 2.29
C TYR A 531 -40.85 29.06 3.34
N ARG A 532 -41.57 29.61 4.34
CA ARG A 532 -42.09 28.86 5.49
C ARG A 532 -42.97 27.66 5.10
N GLN A 533 -43.76 27.79 4.03
CA GLN A 533 -44.62 26.71 3.54
C GLN A 533 -43.85 25.47 3.04
N TYR A 534 -42.53 25.56 2.87
CA TYR A 534 -41.66 24.46 2.43
C TYR A 534 -40.83 23.85 3.57
N GLY A 535 -40.92 24.43 4.78
CA GLY A 535 -40.31 23.89 5.99
C GLY A 535 -40.92 22.54 6.43
N PRO A 536 -40.39 21.93 7.50
CA PRO A 536 -40.97 20.70 8.07
C PRO A 536 -42.42 20.96 8.50
N GLU A 537 -43.32 20.01 8.19
CA GLU A 537 -44.69 20.04 8.69
C GLU A 537 -44.65 19.84 10.21
N SER A 538 -45.28 20.76 10.94
CA SER A 538 -45.38 20.78 12.41
C SER A 538 -46.33 19.73 12.95
#